data_AF-A0A354PJS5-F1
#
_entry.id   AF-A0A354PJS5-F1
#
_cell.length_a   1.000
_cell.length_b   1.000
_cell.length_c   1.000
_cell.angle_alpha   90.00
_cell.angle_beta   90.00
_cell.angle_gamma   90.00
#
_symmetry.space_group_name_H-M   'P 1'
#
loop_
_entity.id
_entity.type
_entity.pdbx_description
1 polymer ?
#
loop_
_entity_poly.entity_id
_entity_poly.type
_entity_poly.pdbx_seq_one_letter_code
_entity_poly.pdbx_strand_id
1 'polypeptide(L)' 'EFDSELVEHFWQSLAANAKCNLHVVLHHGKNGHHIAEAVFKATARAIRMAAEADPRMTGIPSTKGVL' A
#
# COMPACT_ATOMS: atom_id res chain seq x y z
N GLU A 1 1.80 0.39 25.09
CA GLU A 1 2.21 -0.60 24.07
C GLU A 1 1.33 -0.45 22.83
N PHE A 2 1.81 -0.93 21.68
CA PHE A 2 1.08 -0.95 20.42
C PHE A 2 0.72 -2.40 20.08
N ASP A 3 -0.56 -2.65 19.80
CA ASP A 3 -1.06 -3.98 19.43
C ASP A 3 -0.75 -4.28 17.95
N SER A 4 -0.04 -5.39 17.70
CA SER A 4 0.35 -5.80 16.34
C SER A 4 -0.82 -6.12 15.43
N GLU A 5 -1.98 -6.50 15.97
CA GLU A 5 -3.19 -6.76 15.17
C GLU A 5 -3.70 -5.49 14.47
N LEU A 6 -3.43 -4.30 15.05
CA LEU A 6 -3.81 -3.03 14.46
C LEU A 6 -3.07 -2.71 13.16
N VAL A 7 -1.95 -3.38 12.86
CA VAL A 7 -1.21 -3.18 11.61
C VAL A 7 -2.07 -3.58 10.41
N GLU A 8 -2.75 -4.72 10.48
CA GLU A 8 -3.61 -5.17 9.39
C GLU A 8 -4.84 -4.25 9.26
N HIS A 9 -5.51 -3.96 10.37
CA HIS A 9 -6.66 -3.06 10.38
C HIS A 9 -6.35 -1.66 9.85
N PHE A 10 -5.15 -1.13 10.14
CA PHE A 10 -4.68 0.13 9.60
C PHE A 10 -4.66 0.10 8.06
N TRP A 11 -4.06 -0.93 7.47
CA TRP A 11 -3.95 -1.03 6.01
C TRP A 11 -5.27 -1.33 5.31
N GLN A 12 -6.14 -2.14 5.92
CA GLN A 12 -7.52 -2.34 5.44
C GLN A 12 -8.29 -1.00 5.43
N SER A 13 -8.23 -0.25 6.54
CA SER A 13 -8.90 1.04 6.66
C SER A 13 -8.33 2.07 5.67
N LEU A 14 -7.01 2.11 5.51
CA LEU A 14 -6.35 3.00 4.56
C LEU A 14 -6.79 2.71 3.13
N ALA A 15 -6.77 1.45 2.70
CA ALA A 15 -7.15 1.06 1.35
C ALA A 15 -8.61 1.44 1.03
N ALA A 16 -9.52 1.17 1.98
CA ALA A 16 -10.94 1.52 1.84
C ALA A 16 -11.15 3.04 1.72
N ASN A 17 -10.50 3.84 2.56
CA ASN A 17 -10.66 5.31 2.55
C ASN A 17 -9.94 5.97 1.36
N ALA A 18 -8.79 5.43 0.96
CA ALA A 18 -8.05 5.89 -0.22
C ALA A 18 -8.69 5.43 -1.55
N LYS A 19 -9.69 4.54 -1.49
CA LYS A 19 -10.34 3.92 -2.66
C LYS A 19 -9.32 3.29 -3.61
N CYS A 20 -8.35 2.58 -3.03
CA CYS A 20 -7.33 1.88 -3.78
C CYS A 20 -7.35 0.38 -3.46
N ASN A 21 -6.89 -0.42 -4.41
CA ASN A 21 -6.62 -1.82 -4.17
C ASN A 21 -5.19 -1.94 -3.62
N LEU A 22 -5.06 -2.51 -2.42
CA LEU A 22 -3.79 -2.74 -1.75
C LEU A 22 -3.64 -4.22 -1.44
N HIS A 23 -2.48 -4.79 -1.80
CA HIS A 23 -2.12 -6.15 -1.47
C HIS A 23 -0.72 -6.18 -0.86
N VAL A 24 -0.57 -6.86 0.26
CA VAL A 24 0.68 -7.02 0.98
C VAL A 24 0.88 -8.50 1.27
N VAL A 25 2.02 -9.05 0.85
CA VAL A 25 2.40 -10.44 1.14
C VAL A 25 3.72 -10.43 1.90
N LEU A 26 3.70 -10.92 3.14
CA LEU A 26 4.91 -11.19 3.89
C LEU A 26 5.44 -12.57 3.50
N HIS A 27 6.59 -12.63 2.82
CA HIS A 27 7.20 -13.90 2.45
C HIS A 27 7.75 -14.68 3.66
N HIS A 28 8.35 -13.99 4.62
CA HIS A 28 8.88 -14.58 5.84
C HIS A 28 9.11 -13.51 6.93
N GLY A 29 9.01 -13.90 8.20
CA GLY A 29 9.31 -13.04 9.33
C GLY A 29 9.06 -13.77 10.66
N LYS A 30 9.66 -13.28 11.75
CA LYS A 30 9.45 -13.81 13.11
C LYS A 30 9.19 -12.72 14.14
N ASN A 31 9.91 -11.60 14.05
CA ASN A 31 9.77 -10.48 14.96
C ASN A 31 8.66 -9.54 14.46
N GLY A 32 7.63 -9.31 15.28
CA GLY A 32 6.47 -8.49 14.91
C GLY A 32 6.81 -7.04 14.56
N HIS A 33 7.79 -6.44 15.24
CA HIS A 33 8.24 -5.08 14.93
C HIS A 33 8.90 -5.00 13.55
N HIS A 34 9.83 -5.90 13.22
CA HIS A 34 10.45 -5.94 11.90
C HIS A 34 9.45 -6.27 10.78
N ILE A 35 8.47 -7.15 11.04
CA ILE A 35 7.40 -7.45 10.08
C ILE A 35 6.59 -6.20 9.79
N ALA A 36 6.10 -5.51 10.83
CA ALA A 36 5.33 -4.29 10.66
C ALA A 36 6.15 -3.25 9.88
N GLU A 37 7.37 -2.97 10.31
CA GLU A 37 8.26 -2.01 9.65
C GLU A 37 8.51 -2.37 8.18
N ALA A 38 8.71 -3.66 7.86
CA ALA A 38 8.87 -4.12 6.48
C ALA A 38 7.61 -3.86 5.64
N VAL A 39 6.42 -4.13 6.17
CA VAL A 39 5.15 -3.81 5.51
C VAL A 39 5.04 -2.31 5.24
N PHE A 40 5.27 -1.46 6.24
CA PHE A 40 5.21 -0.01 6.06
C PHE A 40 6.21 0.50 5.02
N LYS A 41 7.46 0.04 5.07
CA LYS A 41 8.50 0.44 4.09
C LYS A 41 8.18 -0.02 2.67
N ALA A 42 7.70 -1.26 2.50
CA ALA A 42 7.34 -1.80 1.19
C ALA A 42 6.15 -1.04 0.60
N THR A 43 5.09 -0.85 1.38
CA THR A 43 3.89 -0.14 0.94
C THR A 43 4.18 1.33 0.65
N ALA A 44 5.01 2.01 1.44
CA ALA A 44 5.40 3.40 1.17
C ALA A 44 6.10 3.55 -0.20
N ARG A 45 6.99 2.61 -0.56
CA ARG A 45 7.63 2.59 -1.89
C ARG A 45 6.63 2.31 -3.00
N ALA A 46 5.72 1.36 -2.80
CA ALA A 46 4.67 1.04 -3.78
C ALA A 46 3.74 2.24 -4.03
N ILE A 47 3.28 2.90 -2.97
CA ILE A 47 2.43 4.10 -3.08
C ILE A 47 3.18 5.22 -3.80
N ARG A 48 4.45 5.46 -3.45
CA ARG A 48 5.26 6.47 -4.15
C ARG A 48 5.30 6.20 -5.66
N MET A 49 5.62 4.97 -6.07
CA MET A 49 5.66 4.61 -7.49
C MET A 49 4.29 4.73 -8.16
N ALA A 50 3.21 4.37 -7.47
CA ALA A 50 1.85 4.46 -8.02
C ALA A 50 1.34 5.91 -8.17
N ALA A 51 1.80 6.82 -7.32
CA ALA A 51 1.38 8.23 -7.31
C ALA A 51 2.31 9.17 -8.12
N GLU A 52 3.48 8.69 -8.55
CA GLU A 52 4.37 9.45 -9.42
C GLU A 52 3.75 9.66 -10.81
N ALA A 53 3.94 10.86 -11.37
CA ALA A 53 3.48 11.15 -12.73
C ALA A 53 4.31 10.34 -13.75
N ASP A 54 3.65 9.56 -14.61
CA ASP A 54 4.33 8.87 -15.72
C ASP A 54 4.51 9.85 -16.89
N PRO A 55 5.74 10.23 -17.27
CA PRO A 55 5.99 11.17 -18.37
C PRO A 55 5.58 10.64 -19.74
N ARG A 56 5.33 9.34 -19.87
CA ARG A 56 4.86 8.71 -21.12
C ARG A 56 3.34 8.73 -21.25
N MET A 57 2.62 9.07 -20.18
CA MET A 57 1.18 8.97 -20.12
C MET A 57 0.52 10.31 -20.39
N THR A 58 -0.46 10.30 -21.29
CA THR A 58 -1.35 11.42 -21.56
C THR A 58 -2.76 11.06 -21.13
N GLY A 59 -3.35 11.81 -20.19
CA GLY A 59 -4.72 11.59 -19.73
C GLY A 59 -4.85 10.56 -18.59
N ILE A 60 -6.03 9.95 -18.46
CA ILE A 60 -6.38 9.04 -17.36
C ILE A 60 -5.89 7.61 -17.69
N PRO A 61 -5.18 6.91 -16.78
CA PRO A 61 -4.69 5.53 -16.96
C PRO A 61 -5.80 4.47 -16.93
N SER A 62 -6.83 4.61 -17.77
CA SER A 62 -7.96 3.70 -17.84
C SER A 62 -8.55 3.69 -19.24
N THR A 63 -8.75 2.50 -19.80
CA THR A 63 -9.42 2.32 -21.09
C THR A 63 -10.88 2.78 -21.06
N LYS A 64 -11.47 2.91 -19.87
CA LYS A 64 -12.82 3.45 -19.66
C LYS A 64 -12.83 4.97 -19.54
N GLY A 65 -11.66 5.63 -19.50
CA GLY A 65 -11.55 7.08 -19.33
C GLY A 65 -11.88 7.58 -17.92
N VAL A 66 -11.96 6.70 -16.92
CA VAL A 66 -12.30 7.00 -15.52
C VAL A 66 -11.59 6.01 -14.60
N LEU A 67 -11.25 6.46 -13.38
CA LEU A 67 -10.71 5.65 -12.28
C LEU A 67 -11.75 5.48 -11.17
#